data_AF-A0A537QVJ5-F1
#
_entry.id   AF-A0A537QVJ5-F1
#
_cell.length_a   1.000
_cell.length_b   1.000
_cell.length_c   1.000
_cell.angle_alpha   90.00
_cell.angle_beta   90.00
_cell.angle_gamma   90.00
#
_symmetry.space_group_name_H-M   'P 1'
#
loop_
_entity.id
_entity.type
_entity.pdbx_description
1 polymer ?
#
loop_
_entity_poly.entity_id
_entity_poly.type
_entity_poly.pdbx_seq_one_letter_code
_entity_poly.pdbx_strand_id
1 'polypeptide(L)'
;EVRGYSALMIGETMFVSGLTMFLTAPIVGRLMLRVDMRLMIAAGLVLFALGSFQMTWITRDYDFYELVLPQVLRGAGMMLAMVPTNTIALGTLPPDRVKNASGLFNLTRNLGGALGLAVINQVLNERTDLHIARLQERVTWGNATATETLNMFAQRLQGMGDAALMAMKQLSQIVHRQAVVMGYGDAFLMLTLFYAGLSVLVLVLKKPASASTEPPH
;
A
#
# COMPACT_ATOMS: atom_id res chain seq x y z
N GLU A 1 -8.02 5.52 -12.85
CA GLU A 1 -8.20 6.73 -12.01
C GLU A 1 -9.58 6.69 -11.36
N VAL A 2 -9.66 6.86 -10.03
CA VAL A 2 -10.93 6.76 -9.28
C VAL A 2 -11.54 8.13 -8.95
N ARG A 3 -10.71 9.19 -8.86
CA ARG A 3 -11.16 10.56 -8.54
C ARG A 3 -10.85 11.64 -9.59
N GLY A 4 -10.03 11.38 -10.61
CA GLY A 4 -9.44 12.46 -11.41
C GLY A 4 -8.54 13.36 -10.54
N TYR A 5 -7.83 12.76 -9.58
CA TYR A 5 -6.77 13.44 -8.83
C TYR A 5 -5.80 14.06 -9.84
N SER A 6 -5.56 15.36 -9.71
CA SER A 6 -4.52 15.98 -10.53
C SER A 6 -3.17 15.35 -10.18
N ALA A 7 -2.25 15.32 -11.13
CA ALA A 7 -0.88 14.83 -10.90
C ALA A 7 -0.22 15.53 -9.69
N LEU A 8 -0.59 16.79 -9.42
CA LEU A 8 -0.15 17.56 -8.26
C LEU A 8 -0.60 16.92 -6.94
N MET A 9 -1.89 16.57 -6.78
CA MET A 9 -2.40 15.99 -5.53
C MET A 9 -1.79 14.62 -5.21
N ILE A 10 -1.52 13.82 -6.25
CA ILE A 10 -0.78 12.56 -6.11
C ILE A 10 0.63 12.86 -5.62
N GLY A 11 1.31 13.83 -6.27
CA GLY A 11 2.65 14.28 -5.90
C GLY A 11 2.74 14.79 -4.46
N GLU A 12 1.79 15.61 -4.01
CA GLU A 12 1.72 16.12 -2.63
C GLU A 12 1.55 14.98 -1.63
N THR A 13 0.66 14.03 -1.90
CA THR A 13 0.44 12.88 -1.02
C THR A 13 1.70 12.00 -0.93
N MET A 14 2.38 11.78 -2.05
CA MET A 14 3.65 11.04 -2.07
C MET A 14 4.76 11.80 -1.34
N PHE A 15 4.79 13.13 -1.46
CA PHE A 15 5.75 13.98 -0.77
C PHE A 15 5.68 13.83 0.75
N VAL A 16 4.48 13.72 1.34
CA VAL A 16 4.31 13.45 2.78
C VAL A 16 5.07 12.20 3.22
N SER A 17 4.97 11.12 2.45
CA SER A 17 5.68 9.87 2.77
C SER A 17 7.21 10.06 2.71
N GLY A 18 7.72 10.72 1.67
CA GLY A 18 9.16 10.98 1.50
C GLY A 18 9.72 11.91 2.57
N LEU A 19 9.00 12.98 2.92
CA LEU A 19 9.36 13.89 4.01
C LEU A 19 9.41 13.14 5.35
N THR A 20 8.41 12.30 5.63
CA THR A 20 8.39 11.50 6.85
C THR A 20 9.55 10.53 6.91
N MET A 21 9.88 9.86 5.80
CA MET A 21 11.05 8.99 5.72
C MET A 21 12.35 9.75 6.00
N PHE A 22 12.52 10.93 5.39
CA PHE A 22 13.68 11.79 5.62
C PHE A 22 13.83 12.19 7.09
N LEU A 23 12.74 12.63 7.74
CA LEU A 23 12.74 13.02 9.15
C LEU A 23 12.96 11.83 10.09
N THR A 24 12.50 10.64 9.72
CA THR A 24 12.61 9.42 10.52
C THR A 24 14.03 8.83 10.46
N ALA A 25 14.75 8.99 9.34
CA ALA A 25 16.09 8.43 9.14
C ALA A 25 17.10 8.71 10.29
N PRO A 26 17.32 9.97 10.73
CA PRO A 26 18.26 10.27 11.81
C PRO A 26 17.79 9.76 13.19
N ILE A 27 16.49 9.56 13.37
CA ILE A 27 15.92 8.98 14.60
C ILE A 27 16.26 7.49 14.65
N VAL A 28 16.06 6.78 13.54
CA VAL A 28 16.38 5.36 13.42
C VAL A 28 17.86 5.11 13.66
N GLY A 29 18.76 5.92 13.06
CA GLY A 29 20.20 5.79 13.29
C GLY A 29 20.61 5.92 14.76
N ARG A 30 19.99 6.82 15.53
CA ARG A 30 20.23 6.94 16.98
C ARG A 30 19.63 5.77 17.76
N LEU A 31 18.44 5.32 17.36
CA LEU A 31 17.71 4.25 18.06
C LEU A 31 18.43 2.90 17.92
N MET A 32 19.08 2.64 16.78
CA MET A 32 19.89 1.44 16.54
C MET A 32 21.07 1.28 17.49
N LEU A 33 21.54 2.36 18.12
CA LEU A 33 22.61 2.32 19.12
C LEU A 33 22.11 1.83 20.50
N ARG A 34 20.80 1.85 20.74
CA ARG A 34 20.20 1.60 22.05
C ARG A 34 19.18 0.46 22.06
N VAL A 35 18.60 0.12 20.91
CA VAL A 35 17.51 -0.85 20.79
C VAL A 35 17.92 -1.98 19.85
N ASP A 36 17.46 -3.20 20.16
CA ASP A 36 17.66 -4.35 19.29
C ASP A 36 17.02 -4.09 17.91
N MET A 37 17.84 -4.23 16.86
CA MET A 37 17.43 -3.98 15.48
C MET A 37 16.21 -4.80 15.05
N ARG A 38 15.99 -6.00 15.62
CA ARG A 38 14.82 -6.83 15.32
C ARG A 38 13.53 -6.24 15.88
N LEU A 39 13.59 -5.67 17.08
CA LEU A 39 12.44 -4.98 17.68
C LEU A 39 12.09 -3.71 16.89
N MET A 40 13.11 -3.02 16.38
CA MET A 40 12.91 -1.88 15.49
C MET A 40 12.22 -2.30 14.19
N ILE A 41 12.67 -3.40 13.56
CA ILE A 41 12.01 -3.93 12.36
C ILE A 41 10.57 -4.31 12.64
N ALA A 42 10.30 -5.06 13.72
CA ALA A 42 8.96 -5.44 14.11
C ALA A 42 8.03 -4.23 14.34
N ALA A 43 8.52 -3.21 15.06
CA ALA A 43 7.79 -1.96 15.29
C ALA A 43 7.52 -1.20 13.98
N GLY A 44 8.49 -1.15 13.06
CA GLY A 44 8.34 -0.53 11.75
C GLY A 44 7.27 -1.23 10.91
N LEU A 45 7.26 -2.57 10.91
CA LEU A 45 6.23 -3.38 10.23
C LEU A 45 4.85 -3.17 10.85
N VAL A 46 4.73 -3.03 12.18
CA VAL A 46 3.45 -2.68 12.84
C VAL A 46 2.98 -1.29 12.43
N LEU A 47 3.85 -0.29 12.44
CA LEU A 47 3.49 1.07 12.00
C LEU A 47 3.01 1.07 10.55
N PHE A 48 3.68 0.33 9.67
CA PHE A 48 3.25 0.17 8.28
C PHE A 48 1.88 -0.52 8.19
N ALA A 49 1.67 -1.60 8.96
CA ALA A 49 0.41 -2.31 9.01
C ALA A 49 -0.74 -1.42 9.50
N LEU A 50 -0.51 -0.58 10.52
CA LEU A 50 -1.49 0.39 11.03
C LEU A 50 -1.84 1.46 10.00
N GLY A 51 -0.84 2.01 9.30
CA GLY A 51 -1.08 2.97 8.22
C GLY A 51 -1.84 2.35 7.04
N SER A 52 -1.52 1.11 6.66
CA SER A 52 -2.32 0.36 5.69
C SER A 52 -3.73 0.04 6.20
N PHE A 53 -3.89 -0.22 7.49
CA PHE A 53 -5.18 -0.59 8.07
C PHE A 53 -6.17 0.56 7.98
N GLN A 54 -5.73 1.78 8.27
CA GLN A 54 -6.53 3.01 8.12
C GLN A 54 -7.05 3.20 6.68
N MET A 55 -6.33 2.69 5.68
CA MET A 55 -6.72 2.75 4.27
C MET A 55 -7.72 1.64 3.88
N THR A 56 -8.03 0.68 4.76
CA THR A 56 -9.06 -0.34 4.50
C THR A 56 -10.43 0.28 4.27
N TRP A 57 -10.72 1.39 4.95
CA TRP A 57 -11.98 2.12 4.84
C TRP A 57 -11.94 3.22 3.80
N ILE A 58 -10.99 3.17 2.86
CA ILE A 58 -10.89 4.15 1.79
C ILE A 58 -12.23 4.26 1.07
N THR A 59 -12.78 5.47 1.06
CA THR A 59 -13.99 5.78 0.32
C THR A 59 -13.63 6.62 -0.90
N ARG A 60 -14.60 6.77 -1.79
CA ARG A 60 -14.51 7.72 -2.88
C ARG A 60 -14.39 9.17 -2.38
N ASP A 61 -14.62 9.44 -1.09
CA ASP A 61 -14.66 10.79 -0.55
C ASP A 61 -13.35 11.26 0.12
N TYR A 62 -12.34 10.38 0.22
CA TYR A 62 -11.06 10.67 0.88
C TYR A 62 -10.29 11.80 0.19
N ASP A 63 -10.02 12.89 0.92
CA ASP A 63 -9.22 14.02 0.48
C ASP A 63 -7.77 13.90 1.00
N PHE A 64 -6.93 14.89 0.70
CA PHE A 64 -5.52 14.91 1.08
C PHE A 64 -5.31 14.64 2.58
N TYR A 65 -6.08 15.30 3.45
CA TYR A 65 -5.89 15.25 4.90
C TYR A 65 -6.13 13.86 5.50
N GLU A 66 -7.11 13.11 4.98
CA GLU A 66 -7.36 11.73 5.38
C GLU A 66 -6.20 10.80 4.99
N LEU A 67 -5.44 11.15 3.97
CA LEU A 67 -4.29 10.38 3.49
C LEU A 67 -2.98 10.73 4.22
N VAL A 68 -2.88 11.90 4.87
CA VAL A 68 -1.65 12.35 5.54
C VAL A 68 -1.22 11.36 6.63
N LEU A 69 -2.10 11.05 7.59
CA LEU A 69 -1.74 10.20 8.73
C LEU A 69 -1.32 8.77 8.29
N PRO A 70 -2.08 8.07 7.43
CA PRO A 70 -1.64 6.80 6.87
C PRO A 70 -0.27 6.85 6.19
N GLN A 71 0.03 7.93 5.45
CA GLN A 71 1.30 8.10 4.75
C GLN A 71 2.46 8.37 5.71
N VAL A 72 2.22 9.14 6.78
CA VAL A 72 3.20 9.35 7.86
C VAL A 72 3.52 8.01 8.53
N LEU A 73 2.50 7.24 8.93
CA LEU A 73 2.70 5.94 9.58
C LEU A 73 3.47 4.97 8.69
N ARG A 74 3.13 4.89 7.40
CA ARG A 74 3.82 4.03 6.43
C ARG A 74 5.24 4.50 6.14
N GLY A 75 5.46 5.80 5.96
CA GLY A 75 6.78 6.37 5.73
C GLY A 75 7.73 6.16 6.91
N ALA A 76 7.25 6.43 8.13
CA ALA A 76 8.02 6.18 9.35
C ALA A 76 8.29 4.68 9.55
N GLY A 77 7.25 3.84 9.40
CA GLY A 77 7.36 2.39 9.51
C GLY A 77 8.35 1.79 8.50
N MET A 78 8.34 2.28 7.26
CA MET A 78 9.25 1.85 6.21
C MET A 78 10.72 2.13 6.59
N MET A 79 11.04 3.31 7.09
CA MET A 79 12.42 3.62 7.51
C MET A 79 12.85 2.84 8.74
N LEU A 80 11.96 2.69 9.72
CA LEU A 80 12.23 1.94 10.94
C LEU A 80 12.47 0.45 10.67
N ALA A 81 11.89 -0.11 9.60
CA ALA A 81 12.16 -1.48 9.15
C ALA A 81 13.36 -1.57 8.19
N MET A 82 13.46 -0.66 7.21
CA MET A 82 14.44 -0.77 6.13
C MET A 82 15.87 -0.56 6.60
N VAL A 83 16.14 0.45 7.43
CA VAL A 83 17.51 0.78 7.83
C VAL A 83 18.14 -0.34 8.67
N PRO A 84 17.51 -0.86 9.74
CA PRO A 84 18.11 -1.94 10.51
C PRO A 84 18.21 -3.24 9.70
N THR A 85 17.28 -3.51 8.79
CA THR A 85 17.35 -4.68 7.90
C THR A 85 18.60 -4.62 7.01
N ASN A 86 18.87 -3.46 6.40
CA ASN A 86 20.07 -3.26 5.59
C ASN A 86 21.35 -3.43 6.43
N THR A 87 21.36 -2.89 7.66
CA THR A 87 22.51 -3.01 8.57
C THR A 87 22.74 -4.44 9.03
N ILE A 88 21.70 -5.22 9.34
CA ILE A 88 21.86 -6.65 9.66
C ILE A 88 22.37 -7.43 8.45
N ALA A 89 21.85 -7.14 7.25
CA ALA A 89 22.18 -7.90 6.04
C ALA A 89 23.61 -7.68 5.56
N LEU A 90 24.16 -6.47 5.74
CA LEU A 90 25.45 -6.07 5.16
C LEU A 90 26.49 -5.67 6.19
N GLY A 91 26.09 -5.25 7.40
CA GLY A 91 26.96 -4.58 8.36
C GLY A 91 27.98 -5.48 9.05
N THR A 92 27.85 -6.81 8.97
CA THR A 92 28.81 -7.77 9.56
C THR A 92 29.79 -8.35 8.54
N LEU A 93 29.72 -7.90 7.28
CA LEU A 93 30.56 -8.44 6.21
C LEU A 93 31.92 -7.72 6.12
N PRO A 94 33.01 -8.45 5.84
CA PRO A 94 34.29 -7.85 5.50
C PRO A 94 34.18 -6.89 4.29
N PRO A 95 34.93 -5.77 4.27
CA PRO A 95 34.80 -4.74 3.22
C PRO A 95 34.93 -5.27 1.78
N ASP A 96 35.77 -6.28 1.57
CA ASP A 96 35.98 -6.95 0.27
C ASP A 96 34.73 -7.70 -0.22
N ARG A 97 33.86 -8.16 0.69
CA ARG A 97 32.62 -8.87 0.36
C ARG A 97 31.40 -7.96 0.24
N VAL A 98 31.43 -6.78 0.87
CA VAL A 98 30.29 -5.84 0.89
C VAL A 98 29.84 -5.47 -0.52
N LYS A 99 30.76 -5.27 -1.48
CA LYS A 99 30.40 -4.92 -2.87
C LYS A 99 29.51 -5.98 -3.52
N ASN A 100 29.92 -7.24 -3.47
CA ASN A 100 29.18 -8.34 -4.09
C ASN A 100 27.88 -8.63 -3.34
N ALA A 101 27.91 -8.61 -2.00
CA ALA A 101 26.73 -8.82 -1.17
C ALA A 101 25.67 -7.73 -1.36
N SER A 102 26.09 -6.47 -1.46
CA SER A 102 25.18 -5.33 -1.73
C SER A 102 24.51 -5.46 -3.10
N GLY A 103 25.26 -5.93 -4.11
CA GLY A 103 24.70 -6.25 -5.43
C GLY A 103 23.60 -7.31 -5.35
N LEU A 104 23.88 -8.45 -4.70
CA LEU A 104 22.91 -9.53 -4.52
C LEU A 104 21.70 -9.08 -3.66
N PHE A 105 21.94 -8.29 -2.61
CA PHE A 105 20.90 -7.74 -1.76
C PHE A 105 19.94 -6.84 -2.54
N ASN A 106 20.48 -5.92 -3.35
CA ASN A 106 19.68 -5.04 -4.19
C ASN A 106 18.93 -5.80 -5.29
N LEU A 107 19.54 -6.81 -5.90
CA LEU A 107 18.87 -7.68 -6.87
C LEU A 107 17.68 -8.41 -6.22
N THR A 108 17.89 -9.03 -5.05
CA THR A 108 16.85 -9.74 -4.30
C THR A 108 15.73 -8.79 -3.89
N ARG A 109 16.07 -7.59 -3.43
CA ARG A 109 15.11 -6.54 -3.07
C ARG A 109 14.27 -6.09 -4.27
N ASN A 110 14.91 -5.83 -5.41
CA ASN A 110 14.20 -5.40 -6.63
C ASN A 110 13.29 -6.50 -7.17
N LEU A 111 13.76 -7.75 -7.15
CA LEU A 111 12.96 -8.91 -7.52
C LEU A 111 11.75 -9.08 -6.59
N GLY A 112 11.97 -9.01 -5.26
CA GLY A 112 10.90 -9.08 -4.27
C GLY A 112 9.89 -7.94 -4.43
N GLY A 113 10.36 -6.73 -4.74
CA GLY A 113 9.51 -5.58 -5.04
C GLY A 113 8.65 -5.78 -6.29
N ALA A 114 9.24 -6.30 -7.38
CA ALA A 114 8.52 -6.59 -8.61
C ALA A 114 7.47 -7.69 -8.42
N LEU A 115 7.83 -8.79 -7.73
CA LEU A 115 6.91 -9.88 -7.41
C LEU A 115 5.77 -9.41 -6.49
N GLY A 116 6.09 -8.66 -5.44
CA GLY A 116 5.08 -8.10 -4.53
C GLY A 116 4.10 -7.18 -5.25
N LEU A 117 4.60 -6.31 -6.13
CA LEU A 117 3.75 -5.44 -6.94
C LEU A 117 2.86 -6.25 -7.90
N ALA A 118 3.39 -7.28 -8.55
CA ALA A 118 2.61 -8.14 -9.44
C ALA A 118 1.48 -8.86 -8.69
N VAL A 119 1.76 -9.43 -7.51
CA VAL A 119 0.75 -10.09 -6.67
C VAL A 119 -0.32 -9.11 -6.22
N ILE A 120 0.05 -7.91 -5.75
CA ILE A 120 -0.92 -6.89 -5.33
C ILE A 120 -1.81 -6.45 -6.51
N ASN A 121 -1.25 -6.27 -7.70
CA ASN A 121 -2.03 -5.93 -8.90
C ASN A 121 -3.00 -7.05 -9.29
N GLN A 122 -2.55 -8.31 -9.22
CA GLN A 122 -3.42 -9.45 -9.48
C GLN A 122 -4.58 -9.51 -8.48
N VAL A 123 -4.29 -9.36 -7.18
CA VAL A 123 -5.30 -9.28 -6.13
C VAL A 123 -6.27 -8.13 -6.41
N LEU A 124 -5.77 -6.94 -6.75
CA LEU A 124 -6.62 -5.79 -7.02
C LEU A 124 -7.56 -6.05 -8.20
N ASN A 125 -7.09 -6.68 -9.27
CA ASN A 125 -7.92 -7.07 -10.41
C ASN A 125 -9.00 -8.07 -9.99
N GLU A 126 -8.63 -9.17 -9.33
CA GLU A 126 -9.57 -10.20 -8.88
C GLU A 126 -10.63 -9.66 -7.91
N ARG A 127 -10.23 -8.81 -6.97
CA ARG A 127 -11.15 -8.19 -6.01
C ARG A 127 -12.06 -7.17 -6.69
N THR A 128 -11.54 -6.41 -7.65
CA THR A 128 -12.35 -5.49 -8.46
C THR A 128 -13.40 -6.25 -9.26
N ASP A 129 -13.02 -7.33 -9.95
CA ASP A 129 -13.94 -8.16 -10.73
C ASP A 129 -15.01 -8.80 -9.85
N LEU A 130 -14.64 -9.28 -8.66
CA LEU A 130 -15.58 -9.79 -7.66
C LEU A 130 -16.60 -8.73 -7.25
N HIS A 131 -16.17 -7.49 -6.97
CA HIS A 131 -17.08 -6.42 -6.58
C HIS A 131 -17.94 -5.93 -7.74
N ILE A 132 -17.43 -5.96 -8.98
CA ILE A 132 -18.24 -5.69 -10.18
C ILE A 132 -19.37 -6.70 -10.27
N ALA A 133 -19.08 -8.01 -10.18
CA ALA A 133 -20.09 -9.06 -10.25
C ALA A 133 -21.17 -8.88 -9.17
N ARG A 134 -20.76 -8.64 -7.91
CA ARG A 134 -21.69 -8.42 -6.78
C ARG A 134 -22.54 -7.15 -6.92
N LEU A 135 -21.98 -6.08 -7.48
CA LEU A 135 -22.72 -4.84 -7.71
C LEU A 135 -23.69 -5.00 -8.90
N GLN A 136 -23.31 -5.72 -9.94
CA GLN A 136 -24.17 -6.01 -11.09
C GLN A 136 -25.38 -6.86 -10.71
N GLU A 137 -25.24 -7.82 -9.79
CA GLU A 137 -26.37 -8.58 -9.23
C GLU A 137 -27.44 -7.67 -8.58
N ARG A 138 -27.05 -6.49 -8.09
CA ARG A 138 -27.96 -5.49 -7.53
C ARG A 138 -28.52 -4.53 -8.58
N VAL A 139 -27.92 -4.46 -9.76
CA VAL A 139 -28.35 -3.65 -10.90
C VAL A 139 -29.13 -4.54 -11.87
N THR A 140 -30.31 -4.97 -11.42
CA THR A 140 -31.26 -5.73 -12.24
C THR A 140 -32.49 -4.89 -12.55
N TRP A 141 -33.20 -5.23 -13.63
CA TRP A 141 -34.47 -4.58 -13.99
C TRP A 141 -35.55 -4.64 -12.88
N GLY A 142 -35.40 -5.56 -11.93
CA GLY A 142 -36.26 -5.69 -10.75
C GLY A 142 -35.92 -4.75 -9.59
N ASN A 143 -34.80 -4.01 -9.66
CA ASN A 143 -34.43 -3.03 -8.64
C ASN A 143 -34.93 -1.64 -9.03
N ALA A 144 -35.97 -1.15 -8.33
CA ALA A 144 -36.59 0.15 -8.56
C ALA A 144 -35.58 1.31 -8.56
N THR A 145 -34.59 1.30 -7.64
CA THR A 145 -33.57 2.36 -7.56
C THR A 145 -32.63 2.35 -8.77
N ALA A 146 -32.27 1.17 -9.28
CA ALA A 146 -31.42 1.06 -10.45
C ALA A 146 -32.15 1.55 -11.72
N THR A 147 -33.41 1.15 -11.89
CA THR A 147 -34.25 1.57 -13.02
C THR A 147 -34.55 3.07 -12.96
N GLU A 148 -34.82 3.64 -11.78
CA GLU A 148 -35.03 5.08 -11.59
C GLU A 148 -33.77 5.89 -11.92
N THR A 149 -32.60 5.44 -11.47
CA THR A 149 -31.31 6.08 -11.77
C THR A 149 -31.02 6.06 -13.28
N LEU A 150 -31.28 4.92 -13.94
CA LEU A 150 -31.11 4.77 -15.38
C LEU A 150 -32.06 5.71 -16.15
N ASN A 151 -33.33 5.75 -15.76
CA ASN A 151 -34.33 6.64 -16.37
C ASN A 151 -33.94 8.11 -16.19
N MET A 152 -33.42 8.51 -15.03
CA MET A 152 -32.93 9.86 -14.77
C MET A 152 -31.77 10.23 -15.71
N PHE A 153 -30.80 9.32 -15.90
CA PHE A 153 -29.71 9.55 -16.85
C PHE A 153 -30.20 9.61 -18.29
N ALA A 154 -31.11 8.71 -18.69
CA ALA A 154 -31.68 8.70 -20.03
C ALA A 154 -32.46 9.98 -20.34
N GLN A 155 -33.22 10.52 -19.37
CA GLN A 155 -33.91 11.81 -19.50
C GLN A 155 -32.94 12.98 -19.68
N ARG A 156 -31.83 13.02 -18.93
CA ARG A 156 -30.81 14.08 -19.06
C ARG A 156 -30.07 14.05 -20.40
N LEU A 157 -30.02 12.90 -21.05
CA LEU A 157 -29.31 12.67 -22.31
C LEU A 157 -30.27 12.63 -23.51
N GLN A 158 -31.54 12.97 -23.30
CA GLN A 158 -32.56 12.96 -24.34
C GLN A 158 -32.17 13.92 -25.46
N GLY A 159 -32.19 13.44 -26.71
CA GLY A 159 -31.80 14.21 -27.89
C GLY A 159 -30.31 14.15 -28.27
N MET A 160 -29.45 13.50 -27.46
CA MET A 160 -28.00 13.36 -27.75
C MET A 160 -27.65 12.06 -28.52
N GLY A 161 -28.63 11.37 -29.12
CA GLY A 161 -28.47 10.07 -29.78
C GLY A 161 -29.12 8.93 -28.99
N ASP A 162 -28.43 7.78 -28.87
CA ASP A 162 -28.93 6.64 -28.07
C ASP A 162 -28.75 6.91 -26.56
N ALA A 163 -29.71 7.67 -26.01
CA ALA A 163 -29.74 8.07 -24.62
C ALA A 163 -29.76 6.88 -23.65
N ALA A 164 -30.37 5.76 -24.03
CA ALA A 164 -30.44 4.55 -23.20
C ALA A 164 -29.06 3.88 -23.08
N LEU A 165 -28.36 3.72 -24.21
CA LEU A 165 -27.00 3.17 -24.22
C LEU A 165 -26.02 4.05 -23.43
N MET A 166 -26.12 5.38 -23.57
CA MET A 166 -25.26 6.31 -22.83
C MET A 166 -25.56 6.30 -21.33
N ALA A 167 -26.83 6.23 -20.93
CA ALA A 167 -27.23 6.08 -19.53
C ALA A 167 -26.67 4.80 -18.90
N MET A 168 -26.76 3.68 -19.62
CA MET A 168 -26.17 2.40 -19.21
C MET A 168 -24.64 2.49 -19.05
N LYS A 169 -23.95 3.18 -19.96
CA LYS A 169 -22.51 3.40 -19.86
C LYS A 169 -22.14 4.21 -18.61
N GLN A 170 -22.90 5.26 -18.28
CA GLN A 170 -22.67 6.04 -17.06
C GLN A 170 -22.88 5.19 -15.80
N LEU A 171 -23.94 4.40 -15.74
CA LEU A 171 -24.21 3.51 -14.61
C LEU A 171 -23.10 2.46 -14.45
N SER A 172 -22.65 1.86 -15.56
CA SER A 172 -21.53 0.92 -15.58
C SER A 172 -20.22 1.57 -15.06
N GLN A 173 -19.95 2.83 -15.42
CA GLN A 173 -18.79 3.54 -14.89
C GLN A 173 -18.89 3.81 -13.37
N ILE A 174 -20.09 4.07 -12.85
CA ILE A 174 -20.30 4.23 -11.40
C ILE A 174 -20.02 2.91 -10.68
N VAL A 175 -20.58 1.80 -11.19
CA VAL A 175 -20.35 0.45 -10.65
C VAL A 175 -18.86 0.11 -10.66
N HIS A 176 -18.18 0.34 -11.79
CA HIS A 176 -16.75 0.07 -11.91
C HIS A 176 -15.91 0.90 -10.94
N ARG A 177 -16.17 2.21 -10.83
CA ARG A 177 -15.45 3.07 -9.87
C ARG A 177 -15.66 2.61 -8.42
N GLN A 178 -16.88 2.23 -8.06
CA GLN A 178 -17.19 1.74 -6.73
C GLN A 178 -16.48 0.40 -6.45
N ALA A 179 -16.49 -0.52 -7.40
CA ALA A 179 -15.81 -1.81 -7.28
C ALA A 179 -14.30 -1.64 -7.08
N VAL A 180 -13.67 -0.71 -7.80
CA VAL A 180 -12.24 -0.41 -7.65
C VAL A 180 -11.94 0.13 -6.25
N VAL A 181 -12.76 1.03 -5.70
CA VAL A 181 -12.60 1.53 -4.32
C VAL A 181 -12.64 0.38 -3.30
N MET A 182 -13.63 -0.50 -3.44
CA MET A 182 -13.76 -1.68 -2.58
C MET A 182 -12.58 -2.65 -2.73
N GLY A 183 -12.08 -2.83 -3.97
CA GLY A 183 -10.89 -3.62 -4.26
C GLY A 183 -9.62 -3.05 -3.60
N TYR A 184 -9.45 -1.73 -3.60
CA TYR A 184 -8.35 -1.09 -2.86
C TYR A 184 -8.46 -1.32 -1.35
N GLY A 185 -9.65 -1.18 -0.77
CA GLY A 185 -9.87 -1.45 0.66
C GLY A 185 -9.48 -2.89 1.04
N ASP A 186 -9.87 -3.87 0.22
CA ASP A 186 -9.47 -5.26 0.41
C ASP A 186 -7.95 -5.47 0.29
N ALA A 187 -7.31 -4.85 -0.71
CA ALA A 187 -5.86 -4.95 -0.89
C ALA A 187 -5.10 -4.34 0.30
N PHE A 188 -5.58 -3.21 0.83
CA PHE A 188 -5.00 -2.60 2.04
C PHE A 188 -5.14 -3.50 3.27
N LEU A 189 -6.29 -4.15 3.45
CA LEU A 189 -6.48 -5.12 4.52
C LEU A 189 -5.53 -6.31 4.39
N MET A 190 -5.36 -6.86 3.18
CA MET A 190 -4.42 -7.95 2.94
C MET A 190 -2.97 -7.52 3.25
N LEU A 191 -2.58 -6.31 2.87
CA LEU A 191 -1.27 -5.74 3.22
C LEU A 191 -1.10 -5.58 4.73
N THR A 192 -2.13 -5.12 5.44
CA THR A 192 -2.11 -5.03 6.91
C THR A 192 -1.85 -6.38 7.54
N LEU A 193 -2.59 -7.43 7.14
CA LEU A 193 -2.41 -8.78 7.66
C LEU A 193 -1.02 -9.33 7.31
N PHE A 194 -0.54 -9.08 6.10
CA PHE A 194 0.80 -9.47 5.66
C PHE A 194 1.90 -8.84 6.54
N TYR A 195 1.88 -7.51 6.71
CA TYR A 195 2.89 -6.82 7.52
C TYR A 195 2.77 -7.13 9.02
N ALA A 196 1.56 -7.32 9.54
CA ALA A 196 1.34 -7.77 10.91
C ALA A 196 1.91 -9.19 11.13
N GLY A 197 1.66 -10.12 10.20
CA GLY A 197 2.22 -11.47 10.24
C GLY A 197 3.75 -11.48 10.15
N LEU A 198 4.33 -10.67 9.26
CA LEU A 198 5.78 -10.50 9.17
C LEU A 198 6.39 -9.93 10.46
N SER A 199 5.71 -9.00 11.12
CA SER A 199 6.16 -8.45 12.40
C SER A 199 6.29 -9.55 13.46
N VAL A 200 5.28 -10.42 13.59
CA VAL A 200 5.33 -11.57 14.50
C VAL A 200 6.47 -12.51 14.12
N LEU A 201 6.64 -12.83 12.83
CA LEU A 201 7.72 -13.70 12.36
C LEU A 201 9.11 -13.14 12.73
N VAL A 202 9.32 -11.84 12.57
CA VAL A 202 10.59 -11.17 12.91
C VAL A 202 10.93 -11.32 14.40
N LEU A 203 9.93 -11.32 15.28
CA LEU A 203 10.11 -11.53 16.72
C LEU A 203 10.49 -12.99 17.06
N VAL A 204 10.15 -13.95 16.20
CA VAL A 204 10.50 -15.38 16.38
C VAL A 204 11.91 -15.71 15.88
N LEU A 205 12.48 -14.90 14.97
CA LEU A 205 13.83 -15.14 14.44
C LEU A 205 14.90 -15.18 15.55
N LYS A 206 16.07 -15.77 15.31
CA LYS A 206 17.17 -15.68 16.28
C LYS A 206 17.83 -14.30 16.19
N LYS A 207 18.31 -13.80 17.32
CA LYS A 207 19.10 -12.56 17.35
C LYS A 207 20.32 -12.75 16.45
N PRO A 208 20.59 -11.84 15.48
CA PRO A 208 21.82 -11.93 14.71
C PRO A 208 23.01 -11.90 15.67
N ALA A 209 23.96 -12.81 15.47
CA ALA A 209 25.19 -12.83 16.26
C ALA A 209 25.82 -11.44 16.16
N SER A 210 26.03 -10.76 17.30
CA SER A 210 26.73 -9.48 17.27
C SER A 210 28.09 -9.71 16.64
N ALA A 211 28.49 -8.87 15.69
CA ALA A 211 29.87 -8.83 15.22
C ALA A 211 30.76 -8.76 16.47
N SER A 212 31.49 -9.84 16.74
CA SER A 212 32.42 -9.91 17.84
C SER A 212 33.43 -8.79 17.66
N THR A 213 33.52 -7.93 18.65
CA THR A 213 34.62 -6.99 18.83
C THR A 213 35.88 -7.80 19.15
N GLU A 214 36.44 -8.51 18.17
CA GLU A 214 37.83 -8.97 18.27
C GLU A 214 38.73 -7.81 17.84
N PRO A 215 39.65 -7.36 18.70
CA PRO A 215 40.61 -6.34 18.33
C PRO A 215 41.53 -6.87 17.21
N PRO A 216 41.99 -6.01 16.28
CA PRO A 216 42.98 -6.42 15.30
C PRO A 216 44.29 -6.79 16.03
N HIS A 217 44.71 -8.03 15.87
CA HIS A 217 46.07 -8.49 16.16
C HIS A 217 47.00 -8.15 14.99
#